data_AF-A0A7Y9EJ02-F1
#
_entry.id   AF-A0A7Y9EJ02-F1
#
_cell.length_a   1.000
_cell.length_b   1.000
_cell.length_c   1.000
_cell.angle_alpha   90.00
_cell.angle_beta   90.00
_cell.angle_gamma   90.00
#
_symmetry.space_group_name_H-M   'P 1'
#
loop_
_entity.id
_entity.type
_entity.pdbx_description
1 polymer ?
#
loop_
_entity_poly.entity_id
_entity_poly.type
_entity_poly.pdbx_seq_one_letter_code
_entity_poly.pdbx_strand_id
1 'polypeptide(L)'
;MPKNPPESMQFRLRQRLNRHALERWPHVDAITVQIRRGFAYVAAELPGRKRLPLCRLRYDGGLHTWGFALYLAGSEVYRDQILPGGLPVGSPEEALDCAGDLYLSALAPVIRVPAGLVVLVGPPASDKTSFVRALIERRQIDAEAVVSSDAIRAELFGTSPMEAESDAADALIFETRDRRIVARLSAGRTVVAESTNVTPQARARLIAIARRFNVPVTMLRFDPDVTGLLQQYTERGRTDLTAAEVRAYAAVMARDASADQLRSEGAMNVYDVPGRRQAITPAEAAARFFLA
;
A
#
# COMPACT_ATOMS: atom_id res chain seq x y z
N MET A 1 23.08 31.85 -21.71
CA MET A 1 22.50 30.50 -21.83
C MET A 1 22.95 29.67 -20.63
N PRO A 2 22.07 28.87 -20.00
CA PRO A 2 22.47 28.05 -18.87
C PRO A 2 23.48 26.99 -19.33
N LYS A 3 24.57 26.84 -18.57
CA LYS A 3 25.62 25.85 -18.87
C LYS A 3 25.09 24.45 -18.55
N ASN A 4 25.60 23.43 -19.23
CA ASN A 4 25.28 22.06 -18.83
C ASN A 4 25.92 21.76 -17.45
N PRO A 5 25.24 20.98 -16.60
CA PRO A 5 25.85 20.44 -15.39
C PRO A 5 27.07 19.56 -15.74
N PRO A 6 28.12 19.52 -14.89
CA PRO A 6 29.27 18.63 -15.10
C PRO A 6 28.86 17.16 -15.22
N GLU A 7 29.60 16.35 -15.99
CA GLU A 7 29.25 14.93 -16.21
C GLU A 7 29.11 14.12 -14.92
N SER A 8 29.96 14.37 -13.92
CA SER A 8 29.87 13.73 -12.59
C SER A 8 28.57 14.07 -11.85
N MET A 9 27.99 15.24 -12.11
CA MET A 9 26.68 15.63 -11.59
C MET A 9 25.56 14.97 -12.40
N GLN A 10 25.68 14.86 -13.72
CA GLN A 10 24.71 14.16 -14.55
C GLN A 10 24.59 12.68 -14.15
N PHE A 11 25.73 12.02 -13.92
CA PHE A 11 25.77 10.63 -13.45
C PHE A 11 25.08 10.48 -12.09
N ARG A 12 25.44 11.31 -11.10
CA ARG A 12 24.81 11.29 -9.77
C ARG A 12 23.31 11.62 -9.82
N LEU A 13 22.89 12.55 -10.67
CA LEU A 13 21.48 12.89 -10.88
C LEU A 13 20.69 11.65 -11.34
N ARG A 14 21.18 10.95 -12.37
CA ARG A 14 20.54 9.71 -12.86
C ARG A 14 20.44 8.66 -11.77
N GLN A 15 21.53 8.42 -11.04
CA GLN A 15 21.56 7.42 -9.96
C GLN A 15 20.55 7.74 -8.85
N ARG A 16 20.50 9.00 -8.42
CA ARG A 16 19.57 9.47 -7.38
C ARG A 16 18.12 9.29 -7.81
N LEU A 17 17.75 9.75 -9.01
CA LEU A 17 16.39 9.63 -9.51
C LEU A 17 15.95 8.18 -9.72
N ASN A 18 16.84 7.30 -10.22
CA ASN A 18 16.50 5.88 -10.37
C ASN A 18 16.33 5.19 -9.02
N ARG A 19 17.19 5.46 -8.04
CA ARG A 19 17.02 4.93 -6.68
C ARG A 19 15.70 5.39 -6.06
N HIS A 20 15.39 6.68 -6.18
CA HIS A 20 14.14 7.25 -5.68
C HIS A 20 12.90 6.65 -6.35
N ALA A 21 12.95 6.47 -7.68
CA ALA A 21 11.87 5.86 -8.42
C ALA A 21 11.65 4.38 -8.07
N LEU A 22 12.72 3.62 -7.83
CA LEU A 22 12.63 2.22 -7.40
C LEU A 22 11.86 2.08 -6.07
N GLU A 23 12.07 3.02 -5.15
CA GLU A 23 11.41 3.03 -3.84
C GLU A 23 9.93 3.45 -3.94
N ARG A 24 9.59 4.37 -4.85
CA ARG A 24 8.25 5.00 -4.93
C ARG A 24 7.32 4.40 -5.99
N TRP A 25 7.84 4.04 -7.16
CA TRP A 25 7.08 3.45 -8.28
C TRP A 25 7.79 2.19 -8.81
N PRO A 26 7.64 1.03 -8.13
CA PRO A 26 8.33 -0.20 -8.49
C PRO A 26 7.92 -0.78 -9.86
N HIS A 27 6.85 -0.27 -10.48
CA HIS A 27 6.41 -0.63 -11.82
C HIS A 27 7.08 0.18 -12.95
N VAL A 28 8.01 1.08 -12.62
CA VAL A 28 8.81 1.84 -13.57
C VAL A 28 10.14 1.13 -13.78
N ASP A 29 10.49 0.81 -15.03
CA ASP A 29 11.72 0.08 -15.37
C ASP A 29 12.96 0.93 -15.09
N ALA A 30 12.91 2.23 -15.44
CA ALA A 30 14.00 3.18 -15.20
C ALA A 30 13.54 4.63 -15.33
N ILE A 31 14.31 5.56 -14.74
CA ILE A 31 14.26 6.99 -15.04
C ILE A 31 15.39 7.35 -15.99
N THR A 32 15.04 7.90 -17.15
CA THR A 32 15.99 8.45 -18.13
C THR A 32 16.14 9.95 -17.97
N VAL A 33 17.39 10.43 -18.06
CA VAL A 33 17.71 11.86 -17.99
C VAL A 33 18.56 12.25 -19.19
N GLN A 34 18.01 13.12 -20.04
CA GLN A 34 18.72 13.67 -21.20
C GLN A 34 19.09 15.13 -20.94
N ILE A 35 20.37 15.48 -21.05
CA ILE A 35 20.84 16.85 -20.84
C ILE A 35 20.94 17.60 -22.16
N ARG A 36 20.29 18.76 -22.26
CA ARG A 36 20.41 19.66 -23.41
C ARG A 36 20.31 21.12 -22.97
N ARG A 37 21.31 21.94 -23.35
CA ARG A 37 21.33 23.41 -23.16
C ARG A 37 21.03 23.88 -21.72
N GLY A 38 21.62 23.20 -20.72
CA GLY A 38 21.42 23.53 -19.30
C GLY A 38 20.15 22.97 -18.69
N PHE A 39 19.43 22.09 -19.39
CA PHE A 39 18.24 21.42 -18.89
C PHE A 39 18.41 19.91 -18.85
N ALA A 40 17.92 19.29 -17.77
CA ALA A 40 17.73 17.86 -17.63
C ALA A 40 16.28 17.50 -17.95
N TYR A 41 16.05 16.76 -19.02
CA TYR A 41 14.75 16.23 -19.40
C TYR A 41 14.59 14.85 -18.79
N VAL A 42 13.64 14.73 -17.86
CA VAL A 42 13.39 13.53 -17.07
C VAL A 42 12.17 12.81 -17.64
N ALA A 43 12.30 11.51 -17.88
CA ALA A 43 11.24 10.66 -18.38
C ALA A 43 11.30 9.27 -17.72
N ALA A 44 10.15 8.63 -17.51
CA ALA A 44 10.06 7.24 -17.08
C ALA A 44 10.07 6.30 -18.28
N GLU A 45 10.73 5.16 -18.12
CA GLU A 45 10.58 3.98 -18.96
C GLU A 45 9.61 3.02 -18.27
N LEU A 46 8.53 2.67 -18.96
CA LEU A 46 7.51 1.75 -18.49
C LEU A 46 7.67 0.38 -19.18
N PRO A 47 7.15 -0.71 -18.57
CA PRO A 47 7.12 -2.02 -19.18
C PRO A 47 6.59 -1.98 -20.62
N GLY A 48 7.27 -2.68 -21.53
CA GLY A 48 6.98 -2.61 -22.97
C GLY A 48 7.64 -1.42 -23.68
N ARG A 49 8.67 -0.81 -23.10
CA ARG A 49 9.49 0.29 -23.67
C ARG A 49 8.70 1.57 -23.98
N LYS A 50 7.58 1.81 -23.30
CA LYS A 50 6.85 3.06 -23.44
C LYS A 50 7.57 4.14 -22.62
N ARG A 51 8.06 5.18 -23.30
CA ARG A 51 8.69 6.33 -22.65
C ARG A 51 7.65 7.39 -22.33
N LEU A 52 7.59 7.82 -21.06
CA LEU A 52 6.68 8.86 -20.57
C LEU A 52 7.47 10.08 -20.09
N PRO A 53 7.40 11.23 -20.78
CA PRO A 53 8.01 12.47 -20.30
C PRO A 53 7.34 12.94 -19.00
N LEU A 54 8.14 13.40 -18.02
CA LEU A 54 7.65 13.76 -16.69
C LEU A 54 7.89 15.24 -16.38
N CYS A 55 9.15 15.65 -16.36
CA CYS A 55 9.52 17.01 -16.00
C CYS A 55 10.85 17.42 -16.64
N ARG A 56 11.14 18.71 -16.59
CA ARG A 56 12.40 19.31 -17.03
C ARG A 56 12.98 20.11 -15.88
N LEU A 57 14.23 19.81 -15.54
CA LEU A 57 15.00 20.46 -14.50
C LEU A 57 15.96 21.47 -15.12
N ARG A 58 15.93 22.73 -14.69
CA ARG A 58 16.87 23.77 -15.13
C ARG A 58 18.05 23.84 -14.16
N TYR A 59 19.26 23.68 -14.70
CA TYR A 59 20.50 23.90 -13.94
C TYR A 59 20.84 25.39 -13.91
N ASP A 60 21.03 25.93 -12.71
CA ASP A 60 21.44 27.33 -12.47
C ASP A 60 22.82 27.46 -11.81
N GLY A 61 23.52 26.35 -11.60
CA GLY A 61 24.80 26.30 -10.89
C GLY A 61 24.72 25.57 -9.55
N GLY A 62 23.53 25.40 -8.98
CA GLY A 62 23.32 24.70 -7.71
C GLY A 62 23.54 23.18 -7.77
N LEU A 63 24.11 22.61 -6.71
CA LEU A 63 24.31 21.14 -6.60
C LEU A 63 22.99 20.39 -6.34
N HIS A 64 22.09 20.99 -5.56
CA HIS A 64 20.92 20.30 -5.00
C HIS A 64 19.59 20.93 -5.40
N THR A 65 19.59 22.15 -5.92
CA THR A 65 18.39 22.93 -6.20
C THR A 65 18.30 23.21 -7.69
N TRP A 66 17.17 22.88 -8.30
CA TRP A 66 16.95 22.95 -9.73
C TRP A 66 15.61 23.64 -10.02
N GLY A 67 15.54 24.43 -11.09
CA GLY A 67 14.27 24.97 -11.56
C GLY A 67 13.37 23.89 -12.11
N PHE A 68 12.08 23.92 -11.78
CA PHE A 68 11.14 22.86 -12.12
C PHE A 68 10.16 23.27 -13.22
N ALA A 69 9.98 22.39 -14.20
CA ALA A 69 8.92 22.47 -15.19
C ALA A 69 8.24 21.12 -15.36
N LEU A 70 6.91 21.08 -15.28
CA LEU A 70 6.10 19.90 -15.48
C LEU A 70 5.85 19.69 -16.97
N TYR A 71 5.95 18.45 -17.44
CA TYR A 71 5.47 18.09 -18.77
C TYR A 71 3.94 18.08 -18.77
N LEU A 72 3.30 18.72 -19.75
CA LEU A 72 1.84 18.73 -19.90
C LEU A 72 1.45 17.89 -21.11
N ALA A 73 0.96 16.66 -20.89
CA ALA A 73 0.70 15.71 -21.98
C ALA A 73 -0.31 16.23 -23.02
N GLY A 74 -1.32 17.00 -22.61
CA GLY A 74 -2.34 17.53 -23.53
C GLY A 74 -1.83 18.58 -24.52
N SER A 75 -0.71 19.25 -24.22
CA SER A 75 -0.09 20.26 -25.08
C SER A 75 1.35 19.92 -25.48
N GLU A 76 1.86 18.79 -25.02
CA GLU A 76 3.21 18.27 -25.23
C GLU A 76 4.35 19.26 -24.90
N VAL A 77 4.11 20.21 -23.99
CA VAL A 77 5.11 21.21 -23.57
C VAL A 77 5.54 21.04 -22.12
N TYR A 78 6.76 21.49 -21.81
CA TYR A 78 7.21 21.68 -20.44
C TYR A 78 6.85 23.10 -20.00
N ARG A 79 6.09 23.22 -18.91
CA ARG A 79 5.71 24.52 -18.33
C ARG A 79 6.30 24.63 -16.94
N ASP A 80 6.92 25.77 -16.65
CA ASP A 80 7.42 26.06 -15.31
C ASP A 80 6.25 26.01 -14.30
N GLN A 81 6.47 25.34 -13.17
CA GLN A 81 5.44 25.09 -12.14
C GLN A 81 6.00 25.32 -10.75
N ILE A 82 5.11 25.47 -9.78
CA ILE A 82 5.44 25.56 -8.36
C ILE A 82 5.39 24.16 -7.75
N LEU A 83 6.45 23.76 -7.05
CA LEU A 83 6.51 22.51 -6.31
C LEU A 83 5.60 22.58 -5.07
N PRO A 84 5.22 21.44 -4.47
CA PRO A 84 4.39 21.42 -3.25
C PRO A 84 4.94 22.27 -2.10
N GLY A 85 6.25 22.47 -2.01
CA GLY A 85 6.89 23.39 -1.06
C GLY A 85 6.67 24.89 -1.33
N GLY A 86 5.92 25.26 -2.37
CA GLY A 86 5.57 26.65 -2.70
C GLY A 86 6.62 27.40 -3.51
N LEU A 87 7.73 26.74 -3.89
CA LEU A 87 8.82 27.34 -4.66
C LEU A 87 8.88 26.79 -6.10
N PRO A 88 9.34 27.59 -7.08
CA PRO A 88 9.58 27.14 -8.46
C PRO A 88 10.89 26.32 -8.61
N VAL A 89 11.59 26.09 -7.51
CA VAL A 89 12.87 25.41 -7.43
C VAL A 89 12.84 24.41 -6.28
N GLY A 90 13.53 23.29 -6.44
CA GLY A 90 13.60 22.27 -5.40
C GLY A 90 14.60 21.17 -5.76
N SER A 91 14.58 20.08 -5.00
CA SER A 91 15.44 18.94 -5.29
C SER A 91 14.98 18.19 -6.54
N PRO A 92 15.89 17.50 -7.26
CA PRO A 92 15.50 16.63 -8.36
C PRO A 92 14.46 15.56 -7.96
N GLU A 93 14.57 15.01 -6.76
CA GLU A 93 13.65 14.01 -6.21
C GLU A 93 12.27 14.61 -5.94
N GLU A 94 12.20 15.80 -5.34
CA GLU A 94 10.92 16.51 -5.12
C GLU A 94 10.22 16.84 -6.44
N ALA A 95 10.99 17.26 -7.45
CA ALA A 95 10.47 17.48 -8.80
C ALA A 95 10.01 16.19 -9.48
N LEU A 96 10.69 15.07 -9.23
CA LEU A 96 10.26 13.76 -9.70
C LEU A 96 9.00 13.30 -8.98
N ASP A 97 8.87 13.52 -7.66
CA ASP A 97 7.65 13.25 -6.87
C ASP A 97 6.46 14.01 -7.42
N CYS A 98 6.60 15.31 -7.64
CA CYS A 98 5.53 16.14 -8.19
C CYS A 98 5.02 15.63 -9.55
N ALA A 99 5.92 15.26 -10.48
CA ALA A 99 5.53 14.77 -11.80
C ALA A 99 5.09 13.30 -11.78
N GLY A 100 5.76 12.46 -10.99
CA GLY A 100 5.51 11.03 -10.90
C GLY A 100 4.22 10.71 -10.17
N ASP A 101 3.84 11.46 -9.13
CA ASP A 101 2.57 11.27 -8.45
C ASP A 101 1.39 11.55 -9.38
N LEU A 102 1.53 12.50 -10.31
CA LEU A 102 0.53 12.78 -11.34
C LEU A 102 0.45 11.68 -12.41
N TYR A 103 1.61 11.28 -12.96
CA TYR A 103 1.65 10.46 -14.17
C TYR A 103 1.86 8.97 -13.92
N LEU A 104 2.73 8.61 -12.96
CA LEU A 104 3.15 7.24 -12.73
C LEU A 104 2.25 6.52 -11.75
N SER A 105 1.75 7.21 -10.72
CA SER A 105 0.82 6.62 -9.76
C SER A 105 -0.52 6.22 -10.41
N ALA A 106 -0.99 7.00 -11.40
CA ALA A 106 -2.18 6.67 -12.19
C ALA A 106 -1.97 5.44 -13.11
N LEU A 107 -0.71 5.12 -13.43
CA LEU A 107 -0.33 3.98 -14.27
C LEU A 107 0.10 2.77 -13.44
N ALA A 108 -0.02 2.83 -12.11
CA ALA A 108 0.27 1.68 -11.26
C ALA A 108 -0.61 0.51 -11.70
N PRO A 109 -0.02 -0.68 -11.95
CA PRO A 109 -0.80 -1.83 -12.39
C PRO A 109 -1.86 -2.16 -11.34
N VAL A 110 -3.11 -2.29 -11.78
CA VAL A 110 -4.22 -2.69 -10.92
C VAL A 110 -4.05 -4.18 -10.60
N ILE A 111 -3.89 -4.49 -9.32
CA ILE A 111 -3.84 -5.83 -8.78
C ILE A 111 -5.25 -6.39 -8.81
N ARG A 112 -5.49 -7.37 -9.69
CA ARG A 112 -6.75 -8.12 -9.72
C ARG A 112 -6.68 -9.25 -8.71
N VAL A 113 -7.54 -9.17 -7.70
CA VAL A 113 -7.70 -10.20 -6.68
C VAL A 113 -8.81 -11.16 -7.17
N PRO A 114 -8.52 -12.46 -7.34
CA PRO A 114 -9.52 -13.41 -7.80
C PRO A 114 -10.62 -13.60 -6.75
N ALA A 115 -11.81 -13.96 -7.22
CA ALA A 115 -12.95 -14.26 -6.36
C ALA A 115 -12.65 -15.44 -5.43
N GLY A 116 -13.00 -15.30 -4.15
CA GLY A 116 -12.67 -16.30 -3.13
C GLY A 116 -12.54 -15.73 -1.72
N LEU A 117 -11.60 -16.27 -0.94
CA LEU A 117 -11.32 -15.78 0.41
C LEU A 117 -10.13 -14.81 0.38
N VAL A 118 -10.38 -13.55 0.76
CA VAL A 118 -9.33 -12.55 0.98
C VAL A 118 -9.06 -12.44 2.47
N VAL A 119 -7.82 -12.61 2.89
CA VAL A 119 -7.41 -12.53 4.31
C VAL A 119 -6.49 -11.33 4.48
N LEU A 120 -6.86 -10.39 5.35
CA LEU A 120 -5.97 -9.29 5.71
C LEU A 120 -5.01 -9.76 6.80
N VAL A 121 -3.72 -9.48 6.63
CA VAL A 121 -2.66 -9.91 7.56
C VAL A 121 -1.85 -8.70 7.98
N GLY A 122 -1.93 -8.31 9.25
CA GLY A 122 -1.13 -7.22 9.78
C GLY A 122 -1.46 -6.85 11.22
N PRO A 123 -0.55 -6.21 11.96
CA PRO A 123 -0.74 -5.85 13.36
C PRO A 123 -1.85 -4.81 13.56
N PRO A 124 -2.39 -4.63 14.78
CA PRO A 124 -3.27 -3.51 15.10
C PRO A 124 -2.68 -2.17 14.65
N ALA A 125 -3.53 -1.23 14.25
CA ALA A 125 -3.16 0.06 13.66
C ALA A 125 -2.44 0.03 12.29
N SER A 126 -2.26 -1.13 11.64
CA SER A 126 -1.65 -1.23 10.30
C SER A 126 -2.53 -0.78 9.11
N ASP A 127 -3.50 0.10 9.32
CA ASP A 127 -4.44 0.61 8.29
C ASP A 127 -5.40 -0.38 7.59
N LYS A 128 -5.49 -1.65 8.02
CA LYS A 128 -6.44 -2.65 7.47
C LYS A 128 -7.87 -2.12 7.34
N THR A 129 -8.43 -1.62 8.44
CA THR A 129 -9.81 -1.11 8.49
C THR A 129 -9.99 0.12 7.59
N SER A 130 -9.00 1.01 7.55
CA SER A 130 -9.01 2.19 6.67
C SER A 130 -9.00 1.78 5.19
N PHE A 131 -8.19 0.78 4.84
CA PHE A 131 -8.11 0.23 3.49
C PHE A 131 -9.42 -0.44 3.06
N VAL A 132 -10.04 -1.23 3.95
CA VAL A 132 -11.34 -1.85 3.70
C VAL A 132 -12.43 -0.81 3.50
N ARG A 133 -12.48 0.23 4.34
CA ARG A 133 -13.43 1.35 4.17
C ARG A 133 -13.26 2.01 2.81
N ALA A 134 -12.02 2.26 2.40
CA ALA A 134 -11.75 2.83 1.07
C ALA A 134 -12.19 1.91 -0.08
N LEU A 135 -12.05 0.58 0.05
CA LEU A 135 -12.57 -0.36 -0.96
C LEU A 135 -14.11 -0.28 -1.06
N ILE A 136 -14.81 -0.16 0.06
CA ILE A 136 -16.28 -0.03 0.11
C ILE A 136 -16.74 1.30 -0.49
N GLU A 137 -16.12 2.42 -0.08
CA GLU A 137 -16.44 3.76 -0.59
C GLU A 137 -16.24 3.85 -2.12
N ARG A 138 -15.26 3.10 -2.64
CA ARG A 138 -14.98 2.98 -4.08
C ARG A 138 -15.84 1.93 -4.79
N ARG A 139 -16.80 1.31 -4.09
CA ARG A 139 -17.70 0.26 -4.59
C ARG A 139 -16.94 -0.93 -5.21
N GLN A 140 -15.75 -1.22 -4.70
CA GLN A 140 -14.97 -2.40 -5.11
C GLN A 140 -15.47 -3.65 -4.39
N ILE A 141 -15.98 -3.50 -3.18
CA ILE A 141 -16.63 -4.56 -2.40
C ILE A 141 -17.85 -3.98 -1.68
N ASP A 142 -18.83 -4.84 -1.43
CA ASP A 142 -19.93 -4.51 -0.53
C ASP A 142 -19.49 -4.58 0.93
N ALA A 143 -20.11 -3.81 1.82
CA ALA A 143 -19.80 -3.85 3.25
C ALA A 143 -20.04 -5.26 3.83
N GLU A 144 -21.06 -5.96 3.34
CA GLU A 144 -21.41 -7.33 3.70
C GLU A 144 -20.38 -8.37 3.24
N ALA A 145 -19.43 -7.99 2.37
CA ALA A 145 -18.31 -8.83 2.00
C ALA A 145 -17.26 -8.93 3.10
N VAL A 146 -17.27 -8.00 4.05
CA VAL A 146 -16.28 -7.92 5.11
C VAL A 146 -16.80 -8.66 6.35
N VAL A 147 -16.03 -9.63 6.81
CA VAL A 147 -16.28 -10.32 8.09
C VAL A 147 -15.16 -9.93 9.05
N SER A 148 -15.50 -9.06 10.00
CA SER A 148 -14.57 -8.51 10.98
C SER A 148 -14.77 -9.11 12.36
N SER A 149 -13.69 -9.61 13.00
CA SER A 149 -13.77 -10.09 14.39
C SER A 149 -14.09 -8.96 15.37
N ASP A 150 -13.61 -7.74 15.12
CA ASP A 150 -13.91 -6.59 16.00
C ASP A 150 -15.37 -6.14 15.86
N ALA A 151 -15.92 -6.16 14.63
CA ALA A 151 -17.34 -5.87 14.43
C ALA A 151 -18.24 -6.94 15.06
N ILE A 152 -17.86 -8.23 14.94
CA ILE A 152 -18.58 -9.33 15.59
C ILE A 152 -18.51 -9.21 17.12
N ARG A 153 -17.35 -8.85 17.67
CA ARG A 153 -17.20 -8.60 19.12
C ARG A 153 -18.14 -7.50 19.58
N ALA A 154 -18.18 -6.38 18.87
CA ALA A 154 -19.07 -5.26 19.18
C ALA A 154 -20.56 -5.64 19.05
N GLU A 155 -20.92 -6.48 18.07
CA GLU A 155 -22.29 -6.97 17.88
C GLU A 155 -22.75 -7.90 19.01
N LEU A 156 -21.87 -8.82 19.44
CA LEU A 156 -22.21 -9.84 20.43
C LEU A 156 -22.18 -9.32 21.87
N PHE A 157 -21.25 -8.44 22.21
CA PHE A 157 -20.97 -8.03 23.59
C PHE A 157 -21.17 -6.52 23.84
N GLY A 158 -21.51 -5.75 22.81
CA GLY A 158 -21.70 -4.30 22.92
C GLY A 158 -20.43 -3.59 23.41
N THR A 159 -20.60 -2.71 24.40
CA THR A 159 -19.51 -1.94 25.02
C THR A 159 -19.03 -2.51 26.35
N SER A 160 -19.43 -3.74 26.73
CA SER A 160 -19.05 -4.36 28.01
C SER A 160 -17.72 -5.11 27.85
N PRO A 161 -16.56 -4.53 28.28
CA PRO A 161 -15.25 -5.12 28.01
C PRO A 161 -15.04 -6.42 28.79
N MET A 162 -15.61 -6.47 30.00
CA MET A 162 -15.38 -7.54 30.98
C MET A 162 -15.99 -8.89 30.57
N GLU A 163 -17.05 -8.88 29.75
CA GLU A 163 -17.67 -10.11 29.21
C GLU A 163 -17.02 -10.56 27.89
N ALA A 164 -16.29 -9.66 27.21
CA ALA A 164 -15.68 -9.90 25.91
C ALA A 164 -14.23 -10.44 25.99
N GLU A 165 -13.63 -10.47 27.18
CA GLU A 165 -12.22 -10.85 27.43
C GLU A 165 -12.06 -12.31 27.93
N SER A 166 -13.08 -13.15 27.75
CA SER A 166 -13.03 -14.59 28.09
C SER A 166 -12.68 -15.45 26.88
N ASP A 167 -11.97 -16.58 27.10
CA ASP A 167 -11.75 -17.62 26.08
C ASP A 167 -13.05 -18.09 25.42
N ALA A 168 -14.16 -18.15 26.18
CA ALA A 168 -15.46 -18.52 25.65
C ALA A 168 -16.03 -17.45 24.70
N ALA A 169 -15.78 -16.17 24.99
CA ALA A 169 -16.18 -15.07 24.13
C ALA A 169 -15.39 -15.08 22.82
N ASP A 170 -14.07 -15.28 22.88
CA ASP A 170 -13.22 -15.41 21.69
C ASP A 170 -13.61 -16.61 20.83
N ALA A 171 -13.89 -17.76 21.45
CA ALA A 171 -14.39 -18.93 20.73
C ALA A 171 -15.69 -18.62 19.97
N LEU A 172 -16.64 -17.93 20.61
CA LEU A 172 -17.91 -17.53 19.99
C LEU A 172 -17.71 -16.53 18.84
N ILE A 173 -16.80 -15.57 18.99
CA ILE A 173 -16.43 -14.61 17.93
C ILE A 173 -15.88 -15.37 16.72
N PHE A 174 -14.93 -16.28 16.93
CA PHE A 174 -14.33 -17.05 15.84
C PHE A 174 -15.32 -18.00 15.19
N GLU A 175 -16.20 -18.66 15.95
CA GLU A 175 -17.27 -19.48 15.40
C GLU A 175 -18.23 -18.65 14.52
N THR A 176 -18.63 -17.48 15.01
CA THR A 176 -19.52 -16.57 14.28
C THR A 176 -18.87 -16.06 13.00
N ARG A 177 -17.60 -15.67 13.07
CA ARG A 177 -16.81 -15.26 11.89
C ARG A 177 -16.79 -16.37 10.85
N ASP A 178 -16.44 -17.57 11.26
CA ASP A 178 -16.32 -18.70 10.35
C ASP A 178 -17.67 -19.08 9.74
N ARG A 179 -18.76 -19.03 10.52
CA ARG A 179 -20.13 -19.23 10.02
C ARG A 179 -20.47 -18.21 8.92
N ARG A 180 -20.14 -16.93 9.10
CA ARG A 180 -20.37 -15.87 8.09
C ARG A 180 -19.53 -16.07 6.83
N ILE A 181 -18.26 -16.45 6.99
CA ILE A 181 -17.37 -16.78 5.87
C ILE A 181 -17.93 -17.97 5.09
N VAL A 182 -18.28 -19.06 5.78
CA VAL A 182 -18.86 -20.27 5.19
C VAL A 182 -20.14 -19.95 4.41
N ALA A 183 -21.06 -19.18 5.00
CA ALA A 183 -22.32 -18.79 4.36
C ALA A 183 -22.12 -17.94 3.09
N ARG A 184 -21.05 -17.13 3.04
CA ARG A 184 -20.75 -16.30 1.88
C ARG A 184 -20.08 -17.11 0.77
N LEU A 185 -19.12 -17.96 1.13
CA LEU A 185 -18.44 -18.85 0.18
C LEU A 185 -19.39 -19.91 -0.41
N SER A 186 -20.33 -20.44 0.36
CA SER A 186 -21.34 -21.38 -0.15
C SER A 186 -22.27 -20.74 -1.18
N ALA A 187 -22.46 -19.42 -1.11
CA ALA A 187 -23.18 -18.63 -2.11
C ALA A 187 -22.30 -18.21 -3.29
N GLY A 188 -21.06 -18.70 -3.40
CA GLY A 188 -20.12 -18.35 -4.47
C GLY A 188 -19.64 -16.89 -4.43
N ARG A 189 -19.75 -16.21 -3.29
CA ARG A 189 -19.40 -14.79 -3.16
C ARG A 189 -18.04 -14.60 -2.49
N THR A 190 -17.26 -13.66 -2.99
CA THR A 190 -15.99 -13.23 -2.39
C THR A 190 -16.21 -12.70 -0.97
N VAL A 191 -15.31 -13.04 -0.05
CA VAL A 191 -15.36 -12.61 1.35
C VAL A 191 -14.00 -12.13 1.83
N VAL A 192 -13.99 -11.02 2.56
CA VAL A 192 -12.80 -10.41 3.17
C VAL A 192 -12.81 -10.70 4.68
N ALA A 193 -11.89 -11.54 5.14
CA ALA A 193 -11.67 -11.79 6.56
C ALA A 193 -10.78 -10.68 7.15
N GLU A 194 -11.40 -9.75 7.87
CA GLU A 194 -10.73 -8.62 8.52
C GLU A 194 -10.42 -8.95 9.99
N SER A 195 -9.14 -9.20 10.27
CA SER A 195 -8.60 -9.38 11.62
C SER A 195 -7.09 -9.14 11.54
N THR A 196 -6.35 -9.33 12.64
CA THR A 196 -4.89 -9.24 12.59
C THR A 196 -4.26 -10.37 11.77
N ASN A 197 -4.74 -11.61 11.95
CA ASN A 197 -4.29 -12.83 11.24
C ASN A 197 -2.76 -13.01 11.16
N VAL A 198 -2.01 -12.48 12.14
CA VAL A 198 -0.54 -12.53 12.14
C VAL A 198 0.01 -13.91 12.53
N THR A 199 -0.78 -14.76 13.20
CA THR A 199 -0.35 -16.10 13.61
C THR A 199 -0.67 -17.16 12.55
N PRO A 200 0.18 -18.19 12.36
CA PRO A 200 -0.11 -19.31 11.47
C PRO A 200 -1.41 -20.02 11.82
N GLN A 201 -1.72 -20.18 13.11
CA GLN A 201 -2.94 -20.85 13.58
C GLN A 201 -4.22 -20.11 13.13
N ALA A 202 -4.23 -18.78 13.23
CA ALA A 202 -5.36 -17.97 12.77
C ALA A 202 -5.61 -18.17 11.26
N ARG A 203 -4.53 -18.22 10.47
CA ARG A 203 -4.60 -18.40 9.01
C ARG A 203 -4.95 -19.83 8.61
N ALA A 204 -4.39 -20.84 9.26
CA ALA A 204 -4.63 -22.25 8.96
C ALA A 204 -6.14 -22.59 9.00
N ARG A 205 -6.86 -22.02 9.97
CA ARG A 205 -8.32 -22.18 10.09
C ARG A 205 -9.08 -21.58 8.90
N LEU A 206 -8.72 -20.37 8.48
CA LEU A 206 -9.31 -19.68 7.33
C LEU A 206 -8.99 -20.41 6.00
N ILE A 207 -7.75 -20.87 5.84
CA ILE A 207 -7.30 -21.66 4.68
C ILE A 207 -8.09 -22.98 4.61
N ALA A 208 -8.29 -23.65 5.74
CA ALA A 208 -9.07 -24.89 5.80
C ALA A 208 -10.52 -24.66 5.33
N ILE A 209 -11.15 -23.54 5.71
CA ILE A 209 -12.49 -23.17 5.23
C ILE A 209 -12.48 -22.99 3.71
N ALA A 210 -11.57 -22.18 3.16
CA ALA A 210 -11.50 -21.95 1.72
C ALA A 210 -11.25 -23.23 0.91
N ARG A 211 -10.39 -24.12 1.42
CA ARG A 211 -10.14 -25.44 0.81
C ARG A 211 -11.40 -26.29 0.68
N ARG A 212 -12.32 -26.26 1.67
CA ARG A 212 -13.59 -27.01 1.61
C ARG A 212 -14.50 -26.55 0.47
N PHE A 213 -14.38 -25.29 0.05
CA PHE A 213 -15.14 -24.71 -1.06
C PHE A 213 -14.35 -24.67 -2.37
N ASN A 214 -13.11 -25.18 -2.41
CA ASN A 214 -12.22 -25.12 -3.57
C ASN A 214 -12.03 -23.70 -4.13
N VAL A 215 -12.03 -22.68 -3.26
CA VAL A 215 -11.82 -21.28 -3.65
C VAL A 215 -10.38 -20.85 -3.35
N PRO A 216 -9.80 -19.92 -4.15
CA PRO A 216 -8.47 -19.41 -3.88
C PRO A 216 -8.44 -18.58 -2.60
N VAL A 217 -7.29 -18.64 -1.90
CA VAL A 217 -6.98 -17.75 -0.79
C VAL A 217 -6.02 -16.67 -1.28
N THR A 218 -6.43 -15.41 -1.14
CA THR A 218 -5.55 -14.25 -1.37
C THR A 218 -5.23 -13.61 -0.03
N MET A 219 -3.94 -13.40 0.27
CA MET A 219 -3.51 -12.71 1.49
C MET A 219 -2.98 -11.31 1.18
N LEU A 220 -3.54 -10.31 1.86
CA LEU A 220 -3.12 -8.92 1.77
C LEU A 220 -2.32 -8.55 3.02
N ARG A 221 -1.01 -8.34 2.87
CA ARG A 221 -0.07 -8.06 3.95
C ARG A 221 0.03 -6.56 4.20
N PHE A 222 -0.15 -6.15 5.46
CA PHE A 222 0.01 -4.78 5.93
C PHE A 222 1.21 -4.75 6.85
N ASP A 223 2.38 -4.53 6.26
CA ASP A 223 3.67 -4.52 6.95
C ASP A 223 4.11 -3.06 7.12
N PRO A 224 3.78 -2.38 8.23
CA PRO A 224 4.36 -1.08 8.59
C PRO A 224 5.65 -1.26 9.40
N ASP A 225 6.52 -0.26 9.40
CA ASP A 225 7.62 -0.26 10.37
C ASP A 225 7.06 -0.05 11.77
N VAL A 226 7.73 -0.64 12.76
CA VAL A 226 7.27 -0.62 14.16
C VAL A 226 7.14 0.82 14.69
N THR A 227 8.00 1.73 14.25
CA THR A 227 7.95 3.14 14.68
C THR A 227 6.69 3.83 14.18
N GLY A 228 6.43 3.76 12.87
CA GLY A 228 5.22 4.31 12.26
C GLY A 228 3.93 3.69 12.79
N LEU A 229 3.96 2.37 13.07
CA LEU A 229 2.82 1.66 13.67
C LEU A 229 2.46 2.21 15.07
N LEU A 230 3.47 2.42 15.91
CA LEU A 230 3.26 2.93 17.27
C LEU A 230 2.83 4.38 17.27
N GLN A 231 3.40 5.21 16.40
CA GLN A 231 2.96 6.58 16.22
C GLN A 231 1.48 6.62 15.84
N GLN A 232 1.09 5.80 14.86
CA GLN A 232 -0.29 5.72 14.41
C GLN A 232 -1.24 5.19 15.48
N TYR A 233 -0.80 4.23 16.29
CA TYR A 233 -1.58 3.73 17.41
C TYR A 233 -1.86 4.84 18.44
N THR A 234 -0.83 5.61 18.80
CA THR A 234 -0.95 6.76 19.71
C THR A 234 -1.85 7.86 19.14
N GLU A 235 -1.69 8.22 17.86
CA GLU A 235 -2.51 9.23 17.17
C GLU A 235 -4.00 8.88 17.17
N ARG A 236 -4.34 7.58 17.13
CA ARG A 236 -5.73 7.10 17.14
C ARG A 236 -6.38 7.15 18.53
N GLY A 237 -5.60 7.36 19.60
CA GLY A 237 -6.11 7.43 20.98
C GLY A 237 -6.81 6.15 21.45
N ARG A 238 -6.51 5.00 20.85
CA ARG A 238 -7.07 3.71 21.26
C ARG A 238 -6.43 3.25 22.59
N THR A 239 -7.26 2.71 23.48
CA THR A 239 -6.84 2.25 24.82
C THR A 239 -6.99 0.75 25.04
N ASP A 240 -7.35 0.00 24.00
CA ASP A 240 -7.63 -1.42 24.09
C ASP A 240 -6.38 -2.31 24.01
N LEU A 241 -5.25 -1.74 23.58
CA LEU A 241 -3.94 -2.40 23.59
C LEU A 241 -2.86 -1.45 24.13
N THR A 242 -1.80 -2.05 24.66
CA THR A 242 -0.57 -1.37 25.05
C THR A 242 0.41 -1.29 23.86
N ALA A 243 1.34 -0.34 23.92
CA ALA A 243 2.43 -0.26 22.95
C ALA A 243 3.32 -1.51 22.93
N ALA A 244 3.38 -2.27 24.03
CA ALA A 244 4.09 -3.54 24.11
C ALA A 244 3.38 -4.64 23.30
N GLU A 245 2.06 -4.71 23.41
CA GLU A 245 1.25 -5.67 22.63
C GLU A 245 1.28 -5.37 21.14
N VAL A 246 1.18 -4.10 20.74
CA VAL A 246 1.32 -3.69 19.33
C VAL A 246 2.69 -4.13 18.77
N ARG A 247 3.76 -3.96 19.56
CA ARG A 247 5.10 -4.48 19.20
C ARG A 247 5.13 -6.00 19.09
N ALA A 248 4.47 -6.72 20.00
CA ALA A 248 4.38 -8.17 19.95
C ALA A 248 3.68 -8.65 18.67
N TYR A 249 2.57 -8.02 18.27
CA TYR A 249 1.89 -8.30 16.99
C TYR A 249 2.79 -8.08 15.79
N ALA A 250 3.55 -6.97 15.76
CA ALA A 250 4.49 -6.68 14.68
C ALA A 250 5.63 -7.70 14.62
N ALA A 251 6.17 -8.11 15.77
CA ALA A 251 7.22 -9.13 15.84
C ALA A 251 6.72 -10.50 15.36
N VAL A 252 5.49 -10.90 15.73
CA VAL A 252 4.86 -12.12 15.23
C VAL A 252 4.69 -12.06 13.72
N MET A 253 4.20 -10.94 13.17
CA MET A 253 4.06 -10.78 11.71
C MET A 253 5.42 -10.89 11.00
N ALA A 254 6.46 -10.21 11.50
CA ALA A 254 7.78 -10.25 10.89
C ALA A 254 8.38 -11.66 10.86
N ARG A 255 8.12 -12.46 11.90
CA ARG A 255 8.59 -13.84 12.00
C ARG A 255 7.77 -14.81 11.15
N ASP A 256 6.44 -14.71 11.21
CA ASP A 256 5.54 -15.79 10.78
C ASP A 256 4.71 -15.43 9.53
N ALA A 257 4.81 -14.22 8.99
CA ALA A 257 4.00 -13.77 7.85
C ALA A 257 4.84 -13.15 6.72
N SER A 258 5.99 -13.74 6.41
CA SER A 258 6.71 -13.46 5.16
C SER A 258 5.91 -13.95 3.95
N ALA A 259 6.11 -13.34 2.78
CA ALA A 259 5.34 -13.72 1.59
C ALA A 259 5.49 -15.22 1.24
N ASP A 260 6.69 -15.78 1.38
CA ASP A 260 6.95 -17.19 1.09
C ASP A 260 6.32 -18.13 2.11
N GLN A 261 6.35 -17.73 3.40
CA GLN A 261 5.65 -18.47 4.45
C GLN A 261 4.14 -18.52 4.17
N LEU A 262 3.52 -17.40 3.85
CA LEU A 262 2.09 -17.35 3.53
C LEU A 262 1.72 -18.21 2.32
N ARG A 263 2.57 -18.23 1.27
CA ARG A 263 2.39 -19.13 0.12
C ARG A 263 2.49 -20.60 0.53
N SER A 264 3.48 -20.95 1.34
CA SER A 264 3.68 -22.33 1.81
C SER A 264 2.49 -22.84 2.64
N GLU A 265 1.79 -21.96 3.35
CA GLU A 265 0.59 -22.31 4.13
C GLU A 265 -0.63 -22.62 3.25
N GLY A 266 -0.66 -22.09 2.02
CA GLY A 266 -1.74 -22.31 1.06
C GLY A 266 -2.37 -21.04 0.51
N ALA A 267 -1.77 -19.86 0.69
CA ALA A 267 -2.18 -18.67 -0.05
C ALA A 267 -1.81 -18.83 -1.53
N MET A 268 -2.81 -18.74 -2.42
CA MET A 268 -2.57 -18.75 -3.86
C MET A 268 -1.94 -17.44 -4.31
N ASN A 269 -2.39 -16.32 -3.75
CA ASN A 269 -1.85 -15.00 -4.02
C ASN A 269 -1.47 -14.30 -2.72
N VAL A 270 -0.35 -13.59 -2.74
CA VAL A 270 0.12 -12.78 -1.62
C VAL A 270 0.56 -11.43 -2.17
N TYR A 271 -0.02 -10.36 -1.63
CA TYR A 271 0.29 -8.98 -2.01
C TYR A 271 0.60 -8.15 -0.79
N ASP A 272 1.66 -7.36 -0.85
CA ASP A 272 1.91 -6.31 0.13
C ASP A 272 1.05 -5.09 -0.23
N VAL A 273 0.28 -4.61 0.73
CA VAL A 273 -0.53 -3.40 0.60
C VAL A 273 0.38 -2.21 0.93
N PRO A 274 0.60 -1.28 -0.02
CA PRO A 274 1.40 -0.10 0.25
C PRO A 274 0.76 0.76 1.35
N GLY A 275 1.58 1.43 2.14
CA GLY A 275 1.10 2.26 3.24
C GLY A 275 1.99 3.46 3.50
N ARG A 276 1.93 3.96 4.74
CA ARG A 276 2.56 5.22 5.17
C ARG A 276 4.09 5.26 4.90
N ARG A 277 4.79 4.12 4.98
CA ARG A 277 6.21 4.00 4.64
C ARG A 277 6.52 4.44 3.21
N GLN A 278 5.61 4.18 2.29
CA GLN A 278 5.71 4.56 0.89
C GLN A 278 5.00 5.90 0.60
N ALA A 279 4.63 6.65 1.64
CA ALA A 279 3.81 7.86 1.55
C ALA A 279 2.48 7.64 0.82
N ILE A 280 1.90 6.44 0.94
CA ILE A 280 0.64 6.06 0.30
C ILE A 280 -0.45 5.97 1.37
N THR A 281 -1.56 6.68 1.14
CA THR A 281 -2.75 6.62 1.98
C THR A 281 -3.54 5.32 1.76
N PRO A 282 -4.39 4.90 2.70
CA PRO A 282 -5.25 3.73 2.51
C PRO A 282 -6.15 3.83 1.27
N ALA A 283 -6.59 5.04 0.90
CA ALA A 283 -7.42 5.27 -0.28
C ALA A 283 -6.65 5.08 -1.60
N GLU A 284 -5.40 5.57 -1.66
CA GLU A 284 -4.51 5.36 -2.79
C GLU A 284 -4.07 3.90 -2.90
N ALA A 285 -3.83 3.24 -1.77
CA ALA A 285 -3.56 1.81 -1.73
C ALA A 285 -4.76 1.02 -2.28
N ALA A 286 -5.98 1.29 -1.78
CA ALA A 286 -7.19 0.63 -2.24
C ALA A 286 -7.46 0.85 -3.74
N ALA A 287 -7.07 1.99 -4.30
CA ALA A 287 -7.17 2.25 -5.74
C ALA A 287 -6.32 1.29 -6.61
N ARG A 288 -5.32 0.64 -6.02
CA ARG A 288 -4.47 -0.35 -6.72
C ARG A 288 -5.06 -1.76 -6.72
N PHE A 289 -6.13 -2.03 -5.97
CA PHE A 289 -6.72 -3.37 -5.86
C PHE A 289 -8.13 -3.40 -6.44
N PHE A 290 -8.42 -4.43 -7.24
CA PHE A 290 -9.75 -4.75 -7.76
C PHE A 290 -10.12 -6.16 -7.33
N LEU A 291 -11.14 -6.31 -6.49
CA LEU A 291 -11.62 -7.60 -5.99
C LEU A 291 -12.76 -8.08 -6.89
N ALA A 292 -12.63 -9.30 -7.42
CA ALA A 292 -13.63 -9.93 -8.28
C ALA A 292 -14.79 -10.55 -7.49
#